data_AF-A0A5N8XY61-F1
#
_entry.id   AF-A0A5N8XY61-F1
#
_cell.length_a   1.000
_cell.length_b   1.000
_cell.length_c   1.000
_cell.angle_alpha   90.00
_cell.angle_beta   90.00
_cell.angle_gamma   90.00
#
_symmetry.space_group_name_H-M   'P 1'
#
loop_
_entity.id
_entity.type
_entity.pdbx_description
1 polymer ?
#
loop_
_entity_poly.entity_id
_entity_poly.type
_entity_poly.pdbx_seq_one_letter_code
_entity_poly.pdbx_strand_id
1 'polypeptide(L)'
;MKKAIVAGTLALASAATCMIALAPAASAAPDACVTSTLTTGGREGVGTIVRKSSTSTCSDLNLTYADDKTSVGFDQYAGRLRNSSGVWDTCNAGYIGVSDGTYPVDRYLPCTDVLDNTPFTVASYFNGGDTVRIVH
;
A
#
# COMPACT_ATOMS: atom_id res chain seq x y z
N MET A 1 -29.89 -47.23 46.00
CA MET A 1 -29.49 -48.66 45.94
C MET A 1 -28.14 -48.75 45.22
N LYS A 2 -27.12 -49.38 45.86
CA LYS A 2 -26.00 -50.21 45.31
C LYS A 2 -25.27 -49.71 44.05
N LYS A 3 -23.94 -49.49 43.95
CA LYS A 3 -22.70 -50.08 44.55
C LYS A 3 -21.51 -49.11 44.23
N ALA A 4 -20.59 -48.80 45.17
CA ALA A 4 -19.23 -49.38 45.38
C ALA A 4 -18.20 -48.98 44.28
N ILE A 5 -16.92 -48.64 44.46
CA ILE A 5 -15.82 -49.15 45.33
C ILE A 5 -14.69 -48.07 45.41
N VAL A 6 -13.93 -48.10 46.52
CA VAL A 6 -12.65 -47.39 46.80
C VAL A 6 -11.42 -48.18 46.32
N ALA A 7 -10.41 -47.50 45.75
CA ALA A 7 -8.94 -47.74 45.80
C ALA A 7 -8.29 -47.06 44.57
N GLY A 8 -7.12 -46.41 44.57
CA GLY A 8 -6.09 -46.14 45.57
C GLY A 8 -4.91 -45.39 44.89
N THR A 9 -4.18 -44.60 45.69
CA THR A 9 -2.78 -44.14 45.53
C THR A 9 -2.33 -43.26 44.35
N LEU A 10 -2.09 -41.99 44.71
CA LEU A 10 -0.89 -41.14 44.50
C LEU A 10 0.12 -41.52 43.40
N ALA A 11 0.39 -40.56 42.51
CA ALA A 11 1.74 -40.21 42.09
C ALA A 11 1.79 -38.72 41.71
N LEU A 12 2.29 -37.88 42.63
CA LEU A 12 2.85 -36.59 42.27
C LEU A 12 4.19 -36.86 41.55
N ALA A 13 4.21 -36.66 40.24
CA ALA A 13 5.45 -36.49 39.50
C ALA A 13 5.48 -35.04 39.01
N SER A 14 6.23 -34.22 39.74
CA SER A 14 6.58 -32.85 39.38
C SER A 14 7.34 -32.86 38.07
N ALA A 15 6.73 -32.39 36.99
CA ALA A 15 7.40 -32.07 35.74
C ALA A 15 7.19 -30.59 35.47
N ALA A 16 8.23 -29.80 35.73
CA ALA A 16 8.33 -28.43 35.29
C ALA A 16 8.37 -28.44 33.75
N THR A 17 7.24 -28.16 33.11
CA THR A 17 7.19 -27.84 31.69
C THR A 17 6.68 -26.42 31.56
N CYS A 18 7.59 -25.57 31.10
CA CYS A 18 7.42 -24.16 30.81
C CYS A 18 6.01 -23.84 30.32
N MET A 19 5.35 -22.89 30.97
CA MET A 19 4.14 -22.29 30.45
C MET A 19 4.49 -21.62 29.11
N ILE A 20 4.29 -22.34 28.01
CA ILE A 20 4.18 -21.70 26.70
C ILE A 20 2.80 -21.05 26.71
N ALA A 21 2.75 -19.84 27.28
CA ALA A 21 1.66 -18.93 27.01
C ALA A 21 1.72 -18.67 25.50
N LEU A 22 0.86 -19.33 24.73
CA LEU A 22 0.58 -18.92 23.36
C LEU A 22 0.04 -17.50 23.47
N ALA A 23 0.91 -16.51 23.23
CA ALA A 23 0.49 -15.14 23.01
C ALA A 23 -0.56 -15.16 21.88
N PRO A 24 -1.65 -14.38 21.99
CA PRO A 24 -2.56 -14.22 20.87
C PRO A 24 -1.73 -13.77 19.67
N ALA A 25 -1.76 -14.54 18.58
CA ALA A 25 -1.30 -14.02 17.31
C ALA A 25 -2.19 -12.81 17.03
N ALA A 26 -1.65 -11.60 17.21
CA ALA A 26 -2.32 -10.38 16.80
C ALA A 26 -2.49 -10.50 15.28
N SER A 27 -3.68 -10.91 14.85
CA SER A 27 -4.05 -10.82 13.45
C SER A 27 -4.09 -9.33 13.15
N ALA A 28 -3.08 -8.82 12.45
CA ALA A 28 -3.17 -7.49 11.87
C ALA A 28 -4.48 -7.44 11.06
N ALA A 29 -5.30 -6.43 11.31
CA ALA A 29 -6.46 -6.19 10.45
C ALA A 29 -5.94 -6.03 9.01
N PRO A 30 -6.67 -6.50 7.98
CA PRO A 30 -6.26 -6.27 6.60
C PRO A 30 -6.07 -4.77 6.38
N ASP A 31 -4.98 -4.39 5.70
CA ASP A 31 -4.69 -3.00 5.42
C ASP A 31 -5.87 -2.33 4.71
N ALA A 32 -6.31 -1.18 5.23
CA ALA A 32 -7.39 -0.40 4.66
C ALA A 32 -6.86 0.53 3.56
N CYS A 33 -6.17 -0.03 2.55
CA CYS A 33 -5.65 0.74 1.42
C CYS A 33 -6.77 1.45 0.67
N VAL A 34 -6.63 2.75 0.41
CA VAL A 34 -7.46 3.45 -0.58
C VAL A 34 -6.80 3.34 -1.95
N THR A 35 -7.60 3.15 -2.98
CA THR A 35 -7.13 2.97 -4.35
C THR A 35 -7.78 4.00 -5.26
N SER A 36 -6.95 4.68 -6.04
CA SER A 36 -7.40 5.68 -7.01
C SER A 36 -6.88 5.33 -8.39
N THR A 37 -7.75 5.39 -9.39
CA THR A 37 -7.38 5.26 -10.81
C THR A 37 -7.28 6.66 -11.41
N LEU A 38 -6.16 6.95 -12.07
CA LEU A 38 -5.85 8.26 -12.63
C LEU A 38 -5.52 8.14 -14.11
N THR A 39 -5.89 9.16 -14.87
CA THR A 39 -5.29 9.44 -16.18
C THR A 39 -4.08 10.33 -15.97
N THR A 40 -2.92 9.97 -16.53
CA THR A 40 -1.69 10.75 -16.35
C THR A 40 -1.70 12.04 -17.16
N GLY A 41 -1.01 13.06 -16.65
CA GLY A 41 -0.59 14.20 -17.48
C GLY A 41 0.63 13.82 -18.33
N GLY A 42 0.96 14.62 -19.35
CA GLY A 42 2.27 14.53 -20.01
C GLY A 42 3.41 14.93 -19.08
N ARG A 43 4.65 14.98 -19.61
CA ARG A 43 5.85 15.31 -18.81
C ARG A 43 5.69 16.64 -18.07
N GLU A 44 5.82 16.60 -16.75
CA GLU A 44 5.59 17.75 -15.84
C GLU A 44 4.19 18.38 -15.98
N GLY A 45 3.27 17.64 -16.57
CA GLY A 45 1.87 17.97 -16.76
C GLY A 45 1.01 17.50 -15.60
N VAL A 46 -0.27 17.86 -15.67
CA VAL A 46 -1.28 17.53 -14.67
C VAL A 46 -2.35 16.70 -15.36
N GLY A 47 -2.64 15.53 -14.79
CA GLY A 47 -3.70 14.64 -15.24
C GLY A 47 -4.89 14.70 -14.29
N THR A 48 -5.48 13.54 -14.00
CA THR A 48 -6.49 13.42 -12.95
C THR A 48 -5.90 13.86 -11.61
N ILE A 49 -6.60 14.76 -10.92
CA ILE A 49 -6.21 15.22 -9.59
C ILE A 49 -6.99 14.44 -8.55
N VAL A 50 -6.28 13.86 -7.59
CA VAL A 50 -6.85 13.14 -6.45
C VAL A 50 -6.25 13.72 -5.16
N ARG A 51 -6.85 13.43 -4.00
CA ARG A 51 -6.28 13.79 -2.70
C ARG A 51 -5.76 12.55 -1.98
N LYS A 52 -4.58 12.66 -1.35
CA LYS A 52 -4.06 11.63 -0.46
C LYS A 52 -5.10 11.31 0.61
N SER A 53 -5.43 10.02 0.75
CA SER A 53 -6.40 9.56 1.73
C SER A 53 -5.84 9.72 3.14
N SER A 54 -6.66 10.25 4.04
CA SER A 54 -6.36 10.35 5.48
C SER A 54 -6.77 9.11 6.27
N THR A 55 -7.34 8.10 5.63
CA THR A 55 -7.83 6.88 6.28
C THR A 55 -7.12 5.62 5.80
N SER A 56 -6.20 5.76 4.85
CA SER A 56 -5.44 4.63 4.35
C SER A 56 -4.31 4.26 5.29
N THR A 57 -4.10 2.96 5.46
CA THR A 57 -2.99 2.42 6.25
C THR A 57 -1.77 2.07 5.41
N CYS A 58 -1.86 2.22 4.09
CA CYS A 58 -0.82 1.84 3.15
C CYS A 58 0.19 2.99 2.96
N SER A 59 1.38 2.65 2.46
CA SER A 59 2.41 3.64 2.09
C SER A 59 1.86 4.78 1.24
N ASP A 60 2.55 5.92 1.22
CA ASP A 60 2.12 7.15 0.57
C ASP A 60 1.50 7.01 -0.82
N LEU A 61 2.26 7.17 -1.91
CA LEU A 61 1.72 6.98 -3.24
C LEU A 61 2.36 5.73 -3.80
N ASN A 62 1.57 4.69 -4.01
CA ASN A 62 2.04 3.41 -4.49
C ASN A 62 1.53 3.09 -5.89
N LEU A 63 2.42 3.03 -6.87
CA LEU A 63 2.07 2.68 -8.24
C LEU A 63 1.86 1.17 -8.36
N THR A 64 0.59 0.77 -8.38
CA THR A 64 0.18 -0.65 -8.40
C THR A 64 -0.37 -1.11 -9.75
N TYR A 65 -0.54 -0.19 -10.69
CA TYR A 65 -0.92 -0.51 -12.07
C TYR A 65 -0.44 0.58 -13.01
N ALA A 66 0.03 0.18 -14.18
CA ALA A 66 0.34 1.05 -15.31
C ALA A 66 -0.15 0.41 -16.62
N ASP A 67 -0.55 1.26 -17.55
CA ASP A 67 -1.10 0.90 -18.85
C ASP A 67 -0.90 2.11 -19.78
N ASP A 68 0.22 2.07 -20.50
CA ASP A 68 0.58 3.05 -21.52
C ASP A 68 -0.40 2.93 -22.69
N LYS A 69 -1.20 3.99 -22.89
CA LYS A 69 -2.27 3.98 -23.90
C LYS A 69 -1.78 4.28 -25.30
N THR A 70 -0.52 4.64 -25.46
CA THR A 70 -0.03 5.24 -26.70
C THR A 70 1.26 4.63 -27.24
N SER A 71 2.03 3.84 -26.46
CA SER A 71 3.30 3.28 -26.94
C SER A 71 3.81 2.04 -26.16
N VAL A 72 4.05 0.94 -26.88
CA VAL A 72 4.92 -0.23 -26.54
C VAL A 72 4.81 -0.92 -25.17
N GLY A 73 3.85 -0.56 -24.34
CA GLY A 73 3.63 -1.13 -23.01
C GLY A 73 4.74 -0.83 -22.00
N PHE A 74 5.34 0.37 -22.08
CA PHE A 74 6.32 0.88 -21.12
C PHE A 74 6.38 2.41 -21.14
N ASP A 75 6.36 3.01 -19.95
CA ASP A 75 6.60 4.44 -19.74
C ASP A 75 7.35 4.67 -18.41
N GLN A 76 7.65 5.92 -18.10
CA GLN A 76 8.15 6.37 -16.84
C GLN A 76 7.13 7.29 -16.17
N TYR A 77 6.82 7.02 -14.91
CA TYR A 77 5.80 7.75 -14.16
C TYR A 77 6.40 8.49 -12.97
N ALA A 78 6.01 9.74 -12.80
CA ALA A 78 6.37 10.54 -11.65
C ALA A 78 5.13 11.02 -10.89
N GLY A 79 5.16 10.91 -9.58
CA GLY A 79 4.16 11.53 -8.72
C GLY A 79 4.41 13.02 -8.63
N ARG A 80 3.33 13.81 -8.62
CA ARG A 80 3.39 15.25 -8.46
C ARG A 80 2.42 15.69 -7.37
N LEU A 81 2.88 16.58 -6.50
CA LEU A 81 2.09 17.11 -5.40
C LEU A 81 1.81 18.58 -5.64
N ARG A 82 0.63 19.04 -5.23
CA ARG A 82 0.27 20.45 -5.27
C ARG A 82 0.56 21.10 -3.92
N ASN A 83 1.46 22.06 -3.91
CA ASN A 83 1.80 22.80 -2.70
C ASN A 83 0.72 23.85 -2.35
N SER A 84 0.86 24.50 -1.18
CA SER A 84 -0.09 25.50 -0.68
C SER A 84 -0.24 26.73 -1.56
N SER A 85 0.78 27.06 -2.35
CA SER A 85 0.76 28.16 -3.33
C SER A 85 0.07 27.75 -4.63
N GLY A 86 -0.38 26.50 -4.74
CA GLY A 86 -1.09 25.96 -5.90
C GLY A 86 -0.17 25.50 -7.04
N VAL A 87 1.15 25.47 -6.81
CA VAL A 87 2.17 25.01 -7.77
C VAL A 87 2.33 23.50 -7.65
N TRP A 88 2.63 22.85 -8.78
CA TRP A 88 2.84 21.41 -8.88
C TRP A 88 4.32 21.07 -8.91
N ASP A 89 4.76 20.32 -7.91
CA ASP A 89 6.15 19.89 -7.77
C ASP A 89 6.26 18.38 -8.03
N THR A 90 7.28 17.99 -8.79
CA THR A 90 7.60 16.57 -9.02
C THR A 90 8.29 16.01 -7.77
N CYS A 91 7.84 14.84 -7.31
CA CYS A 91 8.41 14.19 -6.14
C CYS A 91 9.86 13.75 -6.36
N ASN A 92 10.60 13.61 -5.25
CA ASN A 92 12.04 13.32 -5.28
C ASN A 92 12.40 11.98 -5.91
N ALA A 93 11.47 11.01 -5.97
CA ALA A 93 11.69 9.74 -6.67
C ALA A 93 11.91 9.93 -8.19
N GLY A 94 11.49 11.08 -8.74
CA GLY A 94 11.57 11.34 -10.17
C GLY A 94 10.63 10.45 -10.99
N TYR A 95 11.04 10.17 -12.22
CA TYR A 95 10.30 9.30 -13.14
C TYR A 95 10.77 7.85 -12.97
N ILE A 96 9.84 6.97 -12.60
CA ILE A 96 10.08 5.54 -12.39
C ILE A 96 9.63 4.80 -13.64
N GLY A 97 10.56 4.15 -14.34
CA GLY A 97 10.29 3.34 -15.53
C GLY A 97 9.65 2.00 -15.20
N VAL A 98 8.47 1.72 -15.73
CA VAL A 98 7.74 0.46 -15.56
C VAL A 98 7.03 0.07 -16.86
N SER A 99 6.84 -1.23 -17.06
CA SER A 99 6.04 -1.75 -18.18
C SER A 99 4.54 -1.63 -17.90
N ASP A 100 3.69 -2.08 -18.81
CA ASP A 100 2.29 -2.30 -18.49
C ASP A 100 2.13 -3.46 -17.52
N GLY A 101 1.19 -3.34 -16.58
CA GLY A 101 0.83 -4.45 -15.70
C GLY A 101 0.43 -4.01 -14.30
N THR A 102 0.38 -4.99 -13.41
CA THR A 102 0.05 -4.81 -11.99
C THR A 102 1.28 -5.05 -11.13
N TYR A 103 1.44 -4.25 -10.08
CA TYR A 103 2.57 -4.29 -9.17
C TYR A 103 2.12 -4.50 -7.72
N PRO A 104 2.93 -5.20 -6.92
CA PRO A 104 2.74 -5.24 -5.47
C PRO A 104 2.80 -3.82 -4.87
N VAL A 105 2.04 -3.62 -3.79
CA VAL A 105 2.22 -2.47 -2.91
C VAL A 105 3.67 -2.46 -2.40
N ASP A 106 4.18 -1.27 -2.10
CA ASP A 106 5.56 -0.94 -1.67
C ASP A 106 6.68 -1.19 -2.68
N ARG A 107 6.35 -1.58 -3.92
CA ARG A 107 7.36 -1.79 -4.96
C ARG A 107 7.80 -0.50 -5.64
N TYR A 108 6.85 0.37 -5.99
CA TYR A 108 7.10 1.61 -6.72
C TYR A 108 6.40 2.75 -6.00
N LEU A 109 7.19 3.64 -5.41
CA LEU A 109 6.73 4.77 -4.60
C LEU A 109 7.08 6.09 -5.30
N PRO A 110 6.20 6.66 -6.15
CA PRO A 110 6.51 7.90 -6.83
C PRO A 110 6.63 9.09 -5.89
N CYS A 111 6.02 9.03 -4.70
CA CYS A 111 6.16 10.01 -3.63
C CYS A 111 6.14 9.30 -2.27
N THR A 112 6.95 9.79 -1.33
CA THR A 112 6.93 9.40 0.10
C THR A 112 6.78 10.66 0.96
N ASP A 113 6.45 10.45 2.23
CA ASP A 113 6.21 11.48 3.25
C ASP A 113 5.11 12.47 2.83
N VAL A 114 4.00 11.96 2.28
CA VAL A 114 2.94 12.80 1.73
C VAL A 114 1.87 13.05 2.77
N LEU A 115 1.69 14.32 3.12
CA LEU A 115 0.64 14.73 4.06
C LEU A 115 -0.74 14.36 3.55
N ASP A 116 -1.59 13.91 4.47
CA ASP A 116 -3.00 13.65 4.20
C ASP A 116 -3.70 14.84 3.55
N ASN A 117 -4.65 14.53 2.67
CA ASN A 117 -5.40 15.49 1.87
C ASN A 117 -4.58 16.32 0.88
N THR A 118 -3.26 16.10 0.75
CA THR A 118 -2.45 16.75 -0.29
C THR A 118 -2.97 16.37 -1.67
N PRO A 119 -3.29 17.34 -2.55
CA PRO A 119 -3.66 17.03 -3.92
C PRO A 119 -2.45 16.46 -4.68
N PHE A 120 -2.65 15.35 -5.37
CA PHE A 120 -1.64 14.70 -6.17
C PHE A 120 -2.17 14.36 -7.57
N THR A 121 -1.24 14.17 -8.50
CA THR A 121 -1.44 13.62 -9.85
C THR A 121 -0.24 12.74 -10.20
N VAL A 122 -0.33 12.00 -11.30
CA VAL A 122 0.81 11.31 -11.90
C VAL A 122 1.07 11.91 -13.29
N ALA A 123 2.35 12.07 -13.64
CA ALA A 123 2.80 12.46 -14.98
C ALA A 123 3.48 11.27 -15.65
N SER A 124 3.22 11.06 -16.94
CA SER A 124 3.98 10.18 -17.82
C SER A 124 5.07 10.99 -18.52
N TYR A 125 6.24 10.39 -18.72
CA TYR A 125 7.36 11.08 -19.32
C TYR A 125 7.21 11.23 -20.84
N PHE A 126 6.65 10.23 -21.53
CA PHE A 126 6.68 10.20 -22.99
C PHE A 126 5.51 10.91 -23.68
N ASN A 127 4.29 10.80 -23.15
CA ASN A 127 3.08 11.04 -23.96
C ASN A 127 1.87 11.53 -23.13
N GLY A 128 1.72 11.09 -21.88
CA GLY A 128 0.55 11.36 -21.04
C GLY A 128 -0.70 10.63 -21.53
N GLY A 129 -1.78 10.68 -20.74
CA GLY A 129 -3.04 10.02 -21.07
C GLY A 129 -3.12 8.53 -20.69
N ASP A 130 -2.06 8.02 -20.06
CA ASP A 130 -2.00 6.64 -19.56
C ASP A 130 -2.95 6.41 -18.39
N THR A 131 -3.29 5.15 -18.18
CA THR A 131 -4.06 4.75 -17.00
C THR A 131 -3.14 4.18 -15.94
N VAL A 132 -3.15 4.79 -14.75
CA VAL A 132 -2.39 4.30 -13.60
C VAL A 132 -3.29 4.11 -12.39
N ARG A 133 -2.89 3.21 -11.49
CA ARG A 133 -3.56 3.02 -10.20
C ARG A 133 -2.60 3.29 -9.06
N ILE A 134 -2.99 4.23 -8.21
CA ILE A 134 -2.27 4.60 -7.01
C ILE A 134 -3.00 4.06 -5.79
N VAL A 135 -2.32 3.22 -5.01
CA VAL A 135 -2.74 2.88 -3.64
C VAL A 135 -2.12 3.91 -2.70
N HIS A 136 -2.94 4.52 -1.84
CA HIS A 136 -2.55 5.64 -0.97
C HIS A 136 -3.52 5.81 0.18
#